data_AF-D3VF19-F1
#
_entry.id   AF-D3VF19-F1
#
_cell.length_a   1.000
_cell.length_b   1.000
_cell.length_c   1.000
_cell.angle_alpha   90.00
_cell.angle_beta   90.00
_cell.angle_gamma   90.00
#
_symmetry.space_group_name_H-M   'P 1'
#
loop_
_entity.id
_entity.type
_entity.pdbx_description
1 polymer ?
#
loop_
_entity_poly.entity_id
_entity_poly.type
_entity_poly.pdbx_seq_one_letter_code
_entity_poly.pdbx_strand_id
1 'polypeptide(L)'
;MKGSDRGYDSDAIAEQAKNQGMEVQIPSRNNRKAQRKDDRELYRLRHLVENAFLHLKRWRGIATRYAKKSASFLAAVQIRCLALWLRIS
;
A
#
# COMPACT_ATOMS: atom_id res chain seq x y z
N MET A 1 -12.10 9.12 3.61
CA MET A 1 -11.57 8.51 2.37
C MET A 1 -10.44 9.38 1.86
N LYS A 2 -9.20 8.87 1.75
CA LYS A 2 -8.04 9.66 1.32
C LYS A 2 -8.24 10.07 -0.15
N GLY A 3 -8.21 11.37 -0.44
CA GLY A 3 -8.52 11.90 -1.78
C GLY A 3 -7.50 11.55 -2.87
N SER A 4 -6.26 11.22 -2.48
CA SER A 4 -5.15 10.95 -3.40
C SER A 4 -5.42 9.76 -4.32
N ASP A 5 -5.99 8.69 -3.78
CA ASP A 5 -6.09 7.41 -4.47
C ASP A 5 -7.22 7.32 -5.48
N ARG A 6 -8.26 8.16 -5.30
CA ARG A 6 -9.26 8.39 -6.34
C ARG A 6 -8.61 8.95 -7.62
N GLY A 7 -7.40 9.53 -7.52
CA GLY A 7 -6.59 9.90 -8.68
C GLY A 7 -6.26 8.72 -9.61
N TYR A 8 -6.21 7.49 -9.10
CA TYR A 8 -5.91 6.29 -9.88
C TYR A 8 -7.14 5.60 -10.45
N ASP A 9 -8.33 6.18 -10.27
CA ASP A 9 -9.58 5.68 -10.87
C ASP A 9 -9.64 6.01 -12.37
N SER A 10 -8.80 5.32 -13.15
CA SER A 10 -8.77 5.35 -14.61
C SER A 10 -9.31 4.02 -15.17
N ASP A 11 -9.90 4.05 -16.37
CA ASP A 11 -10.32 2.82 -17.04
C ASP A 11 -9.12 1.96 -17.47
N ALA A 12 -8.07 2.59 -18.01
CA ALA A 12 -6.81 1.90 -18.36
C ALA A 12 -6.17 1.16 -17.17
N ILE A 13 -6.14 1.79 -15.99
CA ILE A 13 -5.57 1.18 -14.76
C ILE A 13 -6.42 -0.01 -14.32
N ALA A 14 -7.75 0.11 -14.40
CA ALA A 14 -8.66 -0.96 -14.02
C ALA A 14 -8.62 -2.15 -14.99
N GLU A 15 -8.53 -1.87 -16.30
CA GLU A 15 -8.36 -2.91 -17.31
C GLU A 15 -7.02 -3.62 -17.17
N GLN A 16 -5.94 -2.87 -16.94
CA GLN A 16 -4.62 -3.45 -16.69
C GLN A 16 -4.65 -4.37 -15.45
N ALA A 17 -5.26 -3.93 -14.35
CA ALA A 17 -5.40 -4.73 -13.14
C ALA A 17 -6.22 -6.02 -13.41
N LYS A 18 -7.33 -5.92 -14.14
CA LYS A 18 -8.14 -7.07 -14.55
C LYS A 18 -7.36 -8.05 -15.42
N ASN A 19 -6.57 -7.54 -16.38
CA ASN A 19 -5.70 -8.36 -17.24
C ASN A 19 -4.62 -9.09 -16.44
N GLN A 20 -4.23 -8.56 -15.28
CA GLN A 20 -3.31 -9.21 -14.34
C GLN A 20 -4.03 -10.13 -13.34
N GLY A 21 -5.34 -10.34 -13.50
CA GLY A 21 -6.15 -11.17 -12.59
C GLY A 21 -6.43 -10.52 -11.23
N MET A 22 -6.23 -9.20 -11.10
CA MET A 22 -6.45 -8.47 -9.86
C MET A 22 -7.87 -7.88 -9.80
N GLU A 23 -8.47 -7.89 -8.61
CA GLU A 23 -9.73 -7.20 -8.36
C GLU A 23 -9.49 -5.71 -8.06
N VAL A 24 -10.25 -4.84 -8.73
CA VAL A 24 -10.11 -3.39 -8.60
C VAL A 24 -10.92 -2.90 -7.41
N GLN A 25 -10.24 -2.70 -6.28
CA GLN A 25 -10.82 -2.17 -5.04
C GLN A 25 -10.50 -0.66 -4.83
N ILE A 26 -10.05 0.03 -5.88
CA ILE A 26 -9.76 1.47 -5.81
C ILE A 26 -11.07 2.25 -5.79
N PRO A 27 -11.24 3.20 -4.85
CA PRO A 27 -12.45 3.98 -4.76
C PRO A 27 -12.65 4.85 -6.00
N SER A 28 -13.90 4.89 -6.47
CA SER A 28 -14.27 5.68 -7.63
C SER A 28 -14.17 7.19 -7.35
N ARG A 29 -13.87 7.98 -8.40
CA ARG A 29 -13.96 9.45 -8.33
C ARG A 29 -15.41 9.88 -8.16
N ASN A 30 -15.62 10.93 -7.37
CA ASN A 30 -16.97 11.46 -7.13
C ASN A 30 -17.69 11.91 -8.41
N ASN A 31 -16.94 12.37 -9.41
CA ASN A 31 -17.52 12.89 -10.68
C ASN A 31 -17.71 11.79 -11.74
N ARG A 32 -17.47 10.51 -11.40
CA ARG A 32 -17.63 9.40 -12.33
C ARG A 32 -19.13 9.10 -12.52
N LYS A 33 -19.57 9.01 -13.78
CA LYS A 33 -20.98 8.74 -14.14
C LYS A 33 -21.49 7.40 -13.61
N ALA A 34 -20.65 6.36 -13.68
CA ALA A 34 -20.96 5.04 -13.15
C ALA A 34 -19.93 4.66 -12.09
N GLN A 35 -20.36 4.66 -10.82
CA GLN A 35 -19.51 4.27 -9.70
C GLN A 35 -19.24 2.76 -9.75
N ARG A 36 -17.97 2.36 -9.60
CA ARG A 36 -17.60 0.95 -9.45
C ARG A 36 -17.92 0.51 -8.02
N LYS A 37 -18.30 -0.75 -7.84
CA LYS A 37 -18.48 -1.34 -6.52
C LYS A 37 -17.09 -1.54 -5.89
N ASP A 38 -16.83 -0.81 -4.81
CA ASP A 38 -15.64 -0.97 -3.98
C ASP A 38 -16.04 -1.50 -2.59
N ASP A 39 -15.24 -2.41 -2.03
CA ASP A 39 -15.36 -2.79 -0.62
C ASP A 39 -14.65 -1.74 0.25
N ARG A 40 -15.46 -0.82 0.78
CA ARG A 40 -14.96 0.29 1.61
C ARG A 40 -14.34 -0.18 2.92
N GLU A 41 -14.81 -1.28 3.49
CA GLU A 41 -14.25 -1.83 4.72
C GLU A 41 -12.90 -2.48 4.46
N LEU A 42 -12.78 -3.25 3.37
CA LEU A 42 -11.49 -3.78 2.91
C LEU A 42 -10.51 -2.63 2.61
N TYR A 43 -10.97 -1.58 1.92
CA TYR A 43 -10.16 -0.42 1.62
C TYR A 43 -9.75 0.34 2.89
N ARG A 44 -10.61 0.35 3.92
CA ARG A 44 -10.29 0.95 5.21
C ARG A 44 -9.07 0.26 5.81
N LEU A 45 -8.98 -1.07 5.79
CA LEU A 45 -7.84 -1.82 6.36
C LEU A 45 -6.48 -1.42 5.79
N ARG A 46 -6.43 -0.82 4.60
CA ARG A 46 -5.20 -0.32 4.00
C ARG A 46 -4.43 0.66 4.89
N HIS A 47 -5.10 1.43 5.75
CA HIS A 47 -4.43 2.33 6.69
C HIS A 47 -3.45 1.60 7.62
N LEU A 48 -3.71 0.32 7.95
CA LEU A 48 -2.83 -0.50 8.76
C LEU A 48 -1.50 -0.76 8.03
N VAL A 49 -1.58 -1.07 6.74
CA VAL A 49 -0.41 -1.26 5.87
C VAL A 49 0.36 0.05 5.71
N GLU A 50 -0.34 1.17 5.45
CA GLU A 50 0.29 2.51 5.39
C GLU A 50 1.01 2.86 6.70
N ASN A 51 0.41 2.55 7.85
CA ASN A 51 1.01 2.76 9.17
C ASN A 51 2.26 1.90 9.37
N ALA A 52 2.24 0.64 8.94
CA ALA A 52 3.43 -0.22 8.98
C ALA A 52 4.57 0.37 8.14
N PHE A 53 4.30 0.85 6.93
CA PHE A 53 5.30 1.53 6.10
C PHE A 53 5.80 2.84 6.71
N LEU A 54 4.93 3.62 7.36
CA LEU A 54 5.33 4.81 8.11
C LEU A 54 6.32 4.44 9.23
N HIS A 55 6.06 3.35 9.98
CA HIS A 55 6.98 2.85 11.00
C HIS A 55 8.32 2.38 10.43
N LEU A 56 8.32 1.71 9.27
CA LEU A 56 9.55 1.32 8.57
C LEU A 56 10.35 2.55 8.12
N LYS A 57 9.68 3.56 7.54
CA LYS A 57 10.32 4.79 7.06
C LYS A 57 10.87 5.70 8.17
N ARG A 58 10.47 5.53 9.43
CA ARG A 58 11.12 6.22 10.56
C ARG A 58 12.59 5.82 10.71
N TRP A 59 12.97 4.63 10.26
CA TRP A 59 14.34 4.16 10.38
C TRP A 59 15.16 4.62 9.16
N ARG A 60 16.11 5.55 9.40
CA ARG A 60 16.93 6.16 8.34
C ARG A 60 17.60 5.14 7.43
N GLY A 61 18.10 4.03 7.99
CA GLY A 61 18.73 2.95 7.24
C GLY A 61 17.87 2.35 6.14
N ILE A 62 16.56 2.18 6.40
CA ILE A 62 15.58 1.67 5.44
C ILE A 62 15.13 2.80 4.52
N ALA A 63 14.79 3.96 5.09
CA ALA A 63 14.23 5.09 4.33
C ALA A 63 15.15 5.58 3.20
N THR A 64 16.45 5.57 3.44
CA THR A 64 17.46 6.05 2.49
C THR A 64 18.20 4.93 1.78
N ARG A 65 17.89 3.66 2.10
CA ARG A 65 18.50 2.47 1.50
C ARG A 65 20.04 2.49 1.59
N TYR A 66 20.59 2.72 2.78
CA TYR A 66 22.05 2.77 3.00
C TYR A 66 22.78 1.45 2.69
N ALA A 67 22.07 0.32 2.74
CA ALA A 67 22.67 -0.99 2.45
C ALA A 67 23.01 -1.13 0.95
N LYS A 68 24.31 -1.31 0.65
CA LYS A 68 24.80 -1.50 -0.72
C LYS A 68 24.32 -2.81 -1.36
N LYS A 69 24.14 -3.86 -0.55
CA LYS A 69 23.65 -5.17 -1.00
C LYS A 69 22.15 -5.31 -0.75
N SER A 70 21.44 -5.84 -1.74
CA SER A 70 20.00 -6.14 -1.65
C SER A 70 19.68 -7.09 -0.49
N ALA A 71 20.51 -8.13 -0.29
CA ALA A 71 20.34 -9.09 0.80
C ALA A 71 20.41 -8.42 2.19
N SER A 72 21.38 -7.53 2.41
CA SER A 72 21.51 -6.81 3.67
C SER A 72 20.34 -5.83 3.91
N PHE A 73 19.84 -5.19 2.85
CA PHE A 73 18.65 -4.36 2.94
C PHE A 73 17.41 -5.18 3.31
N LEU A 74 17.21 -6.33 2.64
CA LEU A 74 16.10 -7.24 2.90
C LEU A 74 16.13 -7.75 4.35
N ALA A 75 17.29 -8.17 4.84
CA ALA A 75 17.46 -8.60 6.23
C ALA A 75 17.09 -7.48 7.23
N ALA A 76 17.52 -6.25 6.99
CA ALA A 76 17.16 -5.11 7.83
C ALA A 76 15.65 -4.83 7.84
N VAL A 77 14.98 -4.93 6.69
CA VAL A 77 13.52 -4.81 6.59
C VAL A 77 12.83 -5.94 7.37
N GLN A 78 13.26 -7.19 7.19
CA GLN A 78 12.69 -8.35 7.88
C GLN A 78 12.81 -8.23 9.41
N ILE A 79 14.01 -7.90 9.91
CA ILE A 79 14.25 -7.68 11.34
C ILE A 79 13.30 -6.59 11.87
N ARG A 80 13.09 -5.51 11.11
CA ARG A 80 12.23 -4.42 11.55
C ARG A 80 10.75 -4.79 11.53
N CYS A 81 10.30 -5.55 10.53
CA CYS A 81 8.94 -6.10 10.50
C CYS A 81 8.69 -7.02 11.70
N LEU A 82 9.66 -7.88 12.04
CA LEU A 82 9.58 -8.77 13.20
C LEU A 82 9.53 -7.97 14.51
N ALA A 83 10.37 -6.95 14.66
CA ALA A 83 10.32 -6.06 15.83
C ALA A 83 8.99 -5.29 15.94
N LEU A 84 8.39 -4.90 14.81
CA LEU A 84 7.06 -4.26 14.80
C LEU A 84 5.98 -5.25 15.24
N TRP A 85 6.05 -6.49 14.75
CA TRP A 85 5.13 -7.57 15.10
C TRP A 85 5.16 -7.89 16.60
N LEU A 86 6.36 -8.10 17.16
CA LEU A 86 6.55 -8.38 18.60
C LEU A 86 6.10 -7.24 19.52
N ARG A 87 5.95 -6.03 19.00
CA ARG A 87 5.46 -4.88 19.77
C ARG A 87 3.94 -4.77 19.78
N ILE A 88 3.27 -5.39 18.80
CA ILE A 88 1.81 -5.35 18.63
C ILE A 88 1.18 -6.61 19.22
N SER A 89 1.88 -7.75 19.11
CA SER A 89 1.55 -9.00 19.80
C SER A 89 1.71 -8.88 21.30
#